data_AF-A0A382P4D6-F1
#
_entry.id   AF-A0A382P4D6-F1
#
_cell.length_a   1.000
_cell.length_b   1.000
_cell.length_c   1.000
_cell.angle_alpha   90.00
_cell.angle_beta   90.00
_cell.angle_gamma   90.00
#
_symmetry.space_group_name_H-M   'P 1'
#
loop_
_entity.id
_entity.type
_entity.pdbx_description
1 polymer ?
#
loop_
_entity_poly.entity_id
_entity_poly.type
_entity_poly.pdbx_seq_one_letter_code
_entity_poly.pdbx_strand_id
1 'polypeptide(L)'
;MKKQLLDQIIKKKENKNEFAIITNIANGESCIFEKNKPLDKNFEKYLDQINNFFNKKKNGIIENTDIFVETYVRPIKVIIVGAVHIAQYLVDYAKSLNFEITI
;
A
#
# COMPACT_ATOMS: atom_id res chain seq x y z
N MET A 1 -1.45 15.00 9.50
CA MET A 1 -1.28 13.60 9.93
C MET A 1 -0.43 13.55 11.20
N LYS A 2 -0.78 12.71 12.19
CA LYS A 2 -0.05 12.65 13.48
C LYS A 2 1.37 12.09 13.29
N LYS A 3 2.38 12.67 13.95
CA LYS A 3 3.80 12.24 13.82
C LYS A 3 4.00 10.74 14.11
N GLN A 4 3.39 10.24 15.19
CA GLN A 4 3.47 8.82 15.56
C GLN A 4 2.95 7.88 14.47
N LEU A 5 1.88 8.27 13.76
CA LEU A 5 1.33 7.49 12.66
C LEU A 5 2.31 7.45 11.47
N LEU A 6 2.92 8.60 11.16
CA LEU A 6 3.92 8.70 10.11
C LEU A 6 5.13 7.78 10.38
N ASP A 7 5.64 7.79 11.61
CA ASP A 7 6.76 6.91 12.01
C ASP A 7 6.40 5.43 11.86
N GLN A 8 5.15 5.05 12.17
CA GLN A 8 4.66 3.68 11.96
C GLN A 8 4.56 3.32 10.48
N ILE A 9 4.08 4.24 9.63
CA ILE A 9 3.99 4.05 8.17
C ILE A 9 5.40 3.83 7.60
N ILE A 10 6.38 4.64 7.98
CA ILE A 10 7.76 4.53 7.52
C ILE A 10 8.33 3.16 7.89
N LYS A 11 8.23 2.76 9.16
CA LYS A 11 8.67 1.43 9.63
C LYS A 11 8.00 0.28 8.87
N LYS A 12 6.72 0.41 8.52
CA LYS A 12 6.02 -0.62 7.74
C LYS A 12 6.49 -0.70 6.30
N LYS A 13 6.78 0.46 5.67
CA LYS A 13 7.35 0.53 4.32
C LYS A 13 8.73 -0.11 4.27
N GLU A 14 9.60 0.18 5.24
CA GLU A 14 10.93 -0.42 5.35
C GLU A 14 10.87 -1.95 5.49
N ASN A 15 9.93 -2.45 6.29
CA ASN A 15 9.70 -3.88 6.46
C ASN A 15 8.99 -4.55 5.26
N LYS A 16 8.61 -3.78 4.22
CA LYS A 16 7.86 -4.25 3.04
C LYS A 16 6.56 -5.00 3.40
N ASN A 17 5.92 -4.60 4.49
CA ASN A 17 4.64 -5.18 4.91
C ASN A 17 3.50 -4.63 4.05
N GLU A 18 2.49 -5.46 3.76
CA GLU A 18 1.26 -5.00 3.13
C GLU A 18 0.33 -4.39 4.20
N PHE A 19 -0.13 -3.16 3.98
CA PHE A 19 -1.06 -2.45 4.85
C PHE A 19 -1.85 -1.42 4.05
N ALA A 20 -2.89 -0.85 4.63
CA ALA A 20 -3.56 0.33 4.06
C ALA A 20 -3.53 1.48 5.05
N ILE A 21 -3.52 2.70 4.54
CA ILE A 21 -3.83 3.91 5.30
C ILE A 21 -5.27 4.26 4.98
N ILE A 22 -6.06 4.41 6.03
CA ILE A 22 -7.44 4.86 5.92
C ILE A 22 -7.46 6.28 6.41
N THR A 23 -7.96 7.19 5.58
CA THR A 23 -8.03 8.61 5.89
C THR A 23 -9.44 9.10 5.66
N ASN A 24 -10.04 9.69 6.68
CA ASN A 24 -11.24 10.51 6.49
C ASN A 24 -10.78 11.88 5.97
N ILE A 25 -11.13 12.20 4.72
CA ILE A 25 -10.73 13.42 4.03
C ILE A 25 -11.36 14.65 4.70
N ALA A 26 -12.58 14.53 5.22
CA ALA A 26 -13.33 15.65 5.79
C ALA A 26 -12.70 16.21 7.08
N ASN A 27 -12.13 15.34 7.92
CA ASN A 27 -11.54 15.74 9.21
C ASN A 27 -10.04 15.47 9.33
N GLY A 28 -9.43 14.79 8.35
CA GLY A 28 -8.01 14.43 8.35
C GLY A 28 -7.62 13.34 9.35
N GLU A 29 -8.59 12.67 9.98
CA GLU A 29 -8.33 11.50 10.82
C GLU A 29 -7.80 10.36 9.96
N SER A 30 -6.79 9.65 10.47
CA SER A 30 -6.21 8.53 9.73
C SER A 30 -5.76 7.42 10.66
N CYS A 31 -5.88 6.18 10.19
CA CYS A 31 -5.41 4.99 10.88
C CYS A 31 -4.74 4.03 9.89
N ILE A 32 -3.97 3.08 10.42
CA ILE A 32 -3.39 2.00 9.63
C ILE A 32 -4.28 0.78 9.73
N PHE A 33 -4.62 0.20 8.59
CA PHE A 33 -5.33 -1.06 8.47
C PHE A 33 -4.37 -2.17 8.05
N GLU A 34 -4.51 -3.33 8.68
CA GLU A 34 -3.81 -4.56 8.33
C GLU A 34 -4.79 -5.71 8.31
N LYS A 35 -4.58 -6.66 7.41
CA LYS A 35 -5.39 -7.87 7.34
C LYS A 35 -5.33 -8.62 8.68
N ASN A 36 -6.49 -9.02 9.19
CA ASN A 36 -6.66 -9.75 10.45
C ASN A 36 -6.30 -8.97 11.73
N LYS A 37 -6.15 -7.64 11.67
CA LYS A 37 -6.05 -6.80 12.87
C LYS A 37 -7.35 -6.02 13.10
N PRO A 38 -7.69 -5.71 14.36
CA PRO A 38 -8.83 -4.85 14.64
C PRO A 38 -8.61 -3.47 14.02
N LEU A 39 -9.69 -2.93 13.46
CA LEU A 39 -9.73 -1.59 12.91
C LEU A 39 -10.26 -0.62 13.97
N ASP A 40 -9.92 0.66 13.84
CA ASP A 40 -10.46 1.69 14.72
C ASP A 40 -11.99 1.80 14.54
N LYS A 41 -12.71 2.01 15.66
CA LYS A 41 -14.19 2.01 15.73
C LYS A 41 -14.82 3.00 14.74
N ASN A 42 -14.12 4.10 14.46
CA ASN A 42 -14.57 5.13 13.51
C ASN A 42 -14.70 4.60 12.07
N PHE A 43 -13.98 3.53 11.72
CA PHE A 43 -13.94 2.97 10.36
C PHE A 43 -14.50 1.55 10.26
N GLU A 44 -14.86 0.90 11.39
CA GLU A 44 -15.44 -0.46 11.40
C GLU A 44 -16.68 -0.60 10.52
N LYS A 45 -17.51 0.45 10.42
CA LYS A 45 -18.70 0.47 9.55
C LYS A 45 -18.37 0.21 8.08
N TYR A 46 -17.15 0.56 7.64
CA TYR A 46 -16.71 0.46 6.25
C TYR A 46 -15.78 -0.74 6.00
N LEU A 47 -15.64 -1.64 6.98
CA LEU A 47 -14.64 -2.72 6.98
C LEU A 47 -14.69 -3.58 5.71
N ASP A 48 -15.89 -3.94 5.23
CA ASP A 48 -16.03 -4.78 4.02
C ASP A 48 -15.53 -4.07 2.76
N GLN A 49 -15.82 -2.78 2.64
CA GLN A 49 -15.38 -1.95 1.51
C GLN A 49 -13.87 -1.74 1.56
N ILE A 50 -13.32 -1.43 2.75
CA ILE A 50 -11.88 -1.34 2.99
C ILE A 50 -11.18 -2.64 2.61
N ASN A 51 -11.71 -3.78 3.05
CA ASN A 51 -11.21 -5.10 2.69
C ASN A 51 -11.23 -5.33 1.17
N ASN A 52 -12.27 -4.88 0.47
CA ASN A 52 -12.36 -4.98 -0.99
C ASN A 52 -11.26 -4.16 -1.67
N PHE A 53 -11.03 -2.91 -1.26
CA PHE A 53 -9.93 -2.08 -1.76
C PHE A 53 -8.57 -2.72 -1.48
N PHE A 54 -8.35 -3.17 -0.25
CA PHE A 54 -7.11 -3.82 0.18
C PHE A 54 -6.82 -5.10 -0.62
N ASN A 55 -7.80 -6.00 -0.76
CA ASN A 55 -7.64 -7.24 -1.52
C ASN A 55 -7.43 -6.98 -3.02
N LYS A 56 -8.06 -5.93 -3.57
CA LYS A 56 -7.87 -5.51 -4.97
C LYS A 56 -6.56 -4.77 -5.20
N LYS A 57 -5.81 -4.43 -4.14
CA LYS A 57 -4.56 -3.66 -4.24
C LYS A 57 -4.77 -2.31 -4.94
N LYS A 58 -5.93 -1.68 -4.68
CA LYS A 58 -6.34 -0.42 -5.31
C LYS A 58 -6.52 0.66 -4.28
N ASN A 59 -6.16 1.87 -4.68
CA ASN A 59 -6.45 3.08 -3.93
C ASN A 59 -7.79 3.65 -4.38
N GLY A 60 -8.50 4.34 -3.50
CA GLY A 60 -9.73 5.02 -3.88
C GLY A 60 -10.54 5.53 -2.71
N ILE A 61 -11.61 6.24 -3.04
CA ILE A 61 -12.60 6.73 -2.08
C ILE A 61 -13.76 5.73 -2.04
N ILE A 62 -14.23 5.43 -0.84
CA ILE A 62 -15.43 4.62 -0.65
C ILE A 62 -16.66 5.42 -1.09
N GLU A 63 -17.49 4.84 -1.94
CA GLU A 63 -18.66 5.51 -2.52
C GLU A 63 -19.56 6.14 -1.45
N ASN A 64 -19.98 7.39 -1.71
CA ASN A 64 -20.83 8.20 -0.82
C ASN A 64 -20.23 8.44 0.57
N THR A 65 -18.91 8.43 0.69
CA THR A 65 -18.20 8.76 1.93
C THR A 65 -16.97 9.61 1.64
N ASP A 66 -16.42 10.24 2.67
CA ASP A 66 -15.14 10.93 2.62
C ASP A 66 -13.96 10.03 3.01
N ILE A 67 -14.14 8.70 2.98
CA ILE A 67 -13.11 7.74 3.41
C ILE A 67 -12.23 7.37 2.22
N PHE A 68 -10.97 7.78 2.26
CA PHE A 68 -9.93 7.35 1.34
C PHE A 68 -9.20 6.14 1.87
N VAL A 69 -9.04 5.13 1.02
CA VAL A 69 -8.23 3.94 1.28
C VAL A 69 -7.00 3.98 0.38
N GLU A 70 -5.82 4.10 0.99
CA GLU A 70 -4.53 4.03 0.32
C GLU A 70 -3.86 2.69 0.64
N THR A 71 -3.75 1.81 -0.34
CA THR A 71 -3.15 0.48 -0.18
C THR A 71 -1.65 0.51 -0.47
N TYR A 72 -0.86 -0.04 0.44
CA TYR A 72 0.56 -0.27 0.29
C TYR A 72 0.81 -1.74 0.06
N VAL A 73 1.30 -2.07 -1.12
CA VAL A 73 1.58 -3.44 -1.54
C VAL A 73 3.07 -3.68 -1.62
N ARG A 74 3.47 -4.93 -1.43
CA ARG A 74 4.86 -5.33 -1.60
C ARG A 74 5.31 -5.03 -3.05
N PRO A 75 6.53 -4.49 -3.26
CA PRO A 75 7.11 -4.36 -4.59
C PRO A 75 7.00 -5.68 -5.37
N ILE A 76 6.61 -5.60 -6.65
CA ILE A 76 6.56 -6.77 -7.52
C ILE A 76 8.00 -7.23 -7.76
N LYS A 77 8.24 -8.52 -7.54
CA LYS A 77 9.53 -9.17 -7.78
C LYS A 77 9.61 -9.64 -9.22
N VAL A 78 10.67 -9.24 -9.92
CA VAL A 78 10.97 -9.63 -11.30
C VAL A 78 12.25 -10.45 -11.31
N ILE A 79 12.18 -11.67 -11.83
CA ILE A 79 13.33 -12.56 -12.02
C ILE A 79 13.67 -12.57 -13.50
N ILE A 80 14.89 -12.18 -13.86
CA ILE A 80 15.35 -12.13 -15.25
C ILE A 80 16.35 -13.26 -15.49
N VAL A 81 15.98 -14.24 -16.30
CA VAL A 81 16.84 -15.38 -16.67
C VAL A 81 17.26 -15.23 -18.13
N GLY A 82 18.54 -15.00 -18.42
CA GLY A 82 19.05 -14.91 -19.79
C GLY A 82 20.10 -13.81 -20.04
N ALA A 83 20.34 -13.51 -21.32
CA ALA A 83 21.48 -12.71 -21.79
C ALA A 83 21.57 -11.30 -21.18
N VAL A 84 22.68 -11.07 -20.47
CA VAL A 84 23.01 -9.89 -19.66
C VAL A 84 22.81 -8.56 -20.40
N HIS A 85 23.15 -8.47 -21.68
CA HIS A 85 23.20 -7.20 -22.40
C HIS A 85 21.82 -6.58 -22.68
N ILE A 86 20.81 -7.37 -23.04
CA ILE A 86 19.44 -6.87 -23.26
C ILE A 86 18.73 -6.66 -21.92
N ALA A 87 19.05 -7.50 -20.93
CA ALA A 87 18.50 -7.39 -19.58
C ALA A 87 18.85 -6.07 -18.90
N GLN A 88 20.03 -5.47 -19.14
CA GLN A 88 20.43 -4.20 -18.51
C GLN A 88 19.42 -3.06 -18.71
N TYR A 89 18.96 -2.83 -19.94
CA TYR A 89 17.95 -1.80 -20.23
C TYR A 89 16.62 -2.09 -19.54
N LEU A 90 16.23 -3.36 -19.49
CA LEU A 90 15.00 -3.79 -18.83
C LEU A 90 15.11 -3.65 -17.30
N VAL A 91 16.30 -3.90 -16.75
CA VAL A 91 16.61 -3.73 -15.33
C VAL A 91 16.46 -2.26 -14.92
N ASP A 92 17.05 -1.34 -15.67
CA ASP A 92 17.02 0.09 -15.34
C ASP A 92 15.59 0.65 -15.44
N TYR A 93 14.86 0.27 -16.49
CA TYR A 93 13.46 0.62 -16.63
C TYR A 93 12.61 0.07 -15.49
N ALA A 94 12.77 -1.22 -15.15
CA ALA A 94 11.99 -1.85 -14.09
C ALA A 94 12.29 -1.26 -12.69
N LYS A 95 13.54 -0.84 -12.40
CA LYS A 95 13.87 -0.13 -11.16
C LYS A 95 13.12 1.20 -11.03
N SER A 96 12.97 1.94 -12.14
CA SER A 96 12.23 3.21 -12.14
C SER A 96 10.75 3.04 -11.80
N LEU A 97 10.19 1.86 -12.09
CA LEU A 97 8.81 1.46 -11.75
C LEU A 97 8.70 0.83 -10.35
N ASN A 98 9.76 0.93 -9.54
CA ASN A 98 9.82 0.41 -8.18
C ASN A 98 9.67 -1.13 -8.09
N PHE A 99 10.10 -1.85 -9.13
CA PHE A 99 10.20 -3.31 -9.10
C PHE A 99 11.45 -3.77 -8.37
N GLU A 100 11.34 -4.90 -7.67
CA GLU A 100 12.46 -5.58 -7.02
C GLU A 100 13.01 -6.61 -8.00
N ILE A 101 14.25 -6.42 -8.47
CA ILE A 101 14.81 -7.22 -9.56
C ILE A 101 15.87 -8.18 -9.02
N THR A 102 15.80 -9.42 -9.46
CA THR A 102 16.83 -10.44 -9.27
C THR A 102 17.23 -10.96 -10.64
N ILE A 103 18.53 -11.04 -10.89
CA ILE A 103 19.14 -11.58 -12.11
C ILE A 103 19.77 -12.91 -11.75
#